data_AF-A0A2A7MRL4-F1
#
_entry.id   AF-A0A2A7MRL4-F1
#
_cell.length_a   1.000
_cell.length_b   1.000
_cell.length_c   1.000
_cell.angle_alpha   90.00
_cell.angle_beta   90.00
_cell.angle_gamma   90.00
#
_symmetry.space_group_name_H-M   'P 1'
#
loop_
_entity.id
_entity.type
_entity.pdbx_description
1 polymer ?
#
loop_
_entity_poly.entity_id
_entity_poly.type
_entity_poly.pdbx_seq_one_letter_code
_entity_poly.pdbx_strand_id
1 'polypeptide(L)'
;MAAATALLSAAGLLTTPAGNAAADCPGGWEFGPKLKLVQNDEWAVTVATSGRAVGGPAVAVPPDGDPLWRGTAEGGSDGNTVAFGIGWDNGLVMHYTGVIDQATGSLTGERADGVTWQSSNAMRCIGGQTSSAALPAA
;
A
#
# COMPACT_ATOMS: atom_id res chain seq x y z
N MET A 1 -0.27 -39.49 56.41
CA MET A 1 -0.87 -39.65 55.06
C MET A 1 -1.16 -38.27 54.52
N ALA A 2 -0.58 -37.93 53.38
CA ALA A 2 -0.66 -36.61 52.75
C ALA A 2 -1.96 -36.46 51.95
N ALA A 3 -2.57 -35.29 51.97
CA ALA A 3 -3.57 -34.88 50.99
C ALA A 3 -3.41 -33.38 50.71
N ALA A 4 -2.77 -33.08 49.58
CA ALA A 4 -2.67 -31.74 49.02
C ALA A 4 -3.89 -31.51 48.13
N THR A 5 -4.68 -30.48 48.42
CA THR A 5 -5.80 -30.06 47.56
C THR A 5 -5.36 -28.81 46.81
N ALA A 6 -5.03 -28.97 45.53
CA ALA A 6 -4.63 -27.90 44.64
C ALA A 6 -5.86 -27.07 44.20
N LEU A 7 -5.73 -25.75 44.33
CA LEU A 7 -6.59 -24.74 43.68
C LEU A 7 -6.30 -24.74 42.17
N LEU A 8 -7.31 -24.95 41.32
CA LEU A 8 -7.24 -24.61 39.90
C LEU A 8 -8.15 -23.42 39.60
N SER A 9 -7.50 -22.28 39.40
CA SER A 9 -8.07 -21.05 38.85
C SER A 9 -8.38 -21.26 37.36
N ALA A 10 -9.66 -21.21 36.99
CA ALA A 10 -10.08 -21.13 35.59
C ALA A 10 -9.87 -19.69 35.09
N ALA A 11 -8.68 -19.41 34.57
CA ALA A 11 -8.41 -18.19 33.81
C ALA A 11 -9.03 -18.33 32.41
N GLY A 12 -9.83 -17.32 32.03
CA GLY A 12 -10.64 -17.30 30.82
C GLY A 12 -9.84 -17.31 29.52
N LEU A 13 -10.39 -17.99 28.52
CA LEU A 13 -10.02 -17.81 27.12
C LEU A 13 -10.93 -16.72 26.53
N LEU A 14 -10.44 -15.49 26.56
CA LEU A 14 -10.89 -14.45 25.65
C LEU A 14 -10.39 -14.86 24.25
N THR A 15 -11.28 -15.36 23.40
CA THR A 15 -11.01 -15.47 21.96
C THR A 15 -10.98 -14.05 21.39
N THR A 16 -9.80 -13.44 21.41
CA THR A 16 -9.54 -12.27 20.57
C THR A 16 -9.78 -12.69 19.13
N PRO A 17 -10.58 -11.93 18.34
CA PRO A 17 -10.63 -12.18 16.92
C PRO A 17 -9.21 -12.00 16.40
N ALA A 18 -8.66 -13.04 15.77
CA ALA A 18 -7.45 -12.92 14.99
C ALA A 18 -7.70 -11.79 13.99
N GLY A 19 -7.10 -10.63 14.24
CA GLY A 19 -7.00 -9.59 13.24
C GLY A 19 -6.41 -10.26 12.01
N ASN A 20 -7.08 -10.08 10.87
CA ASN A 20 -6.64 -10.58 9.58
C ASN A 20 -5.28 -9.96 9.26
N ALA A 21 -4.20 -10.53 9.79
CA ALA A 21 -2.89 -10.39 9.22
C ALA A 21 -3.04 -11.00 7.83
N ALA A 22 -3.01 -10.17 6.79
CA ALA A 22 -2.81 -10.69 5.46
C ALA A 22 -1.48 -11.45 5.53
N ALA A 23 -1.60 -12.79 5.56
CA ALA A 23 -0.46 -13.69 5.56
C ALA A 23 0.46 -13.26 4.44
N ASP A 24 1.76 -13.14 4.75
CA ASP A 24 2.84 -12.74 3.85
C ASP A 24 2.49 -13.04 2.40
N CYS A 25 2.29 -12.02 1.57
CA CYS A 25 1.78 -12.21 0.22
C CYS A 25 2.78 -13.04 -0.60
N PRO A 26 2.54 -14.35 -0.81
CA PRO A 26 3.60 -15.26 -1.24
C PRO A 26 3.95 -15.09 -2.73
N GLY A 27 3.00 -14.58 -3.53
CA GLY A 27 3.23 -14.18 -4.92
C GLY A 27 3.73 -12.73 -5.07
N GLY A 28 3.86 -12.00 -3.96
CA GLY A 28 4.22 -10.59 -3.91
C GLY A 28 3.10 -9.64 -4.37
N TRP A 29 3.39 -8.35 -4.27
CA TRP A 29 2.40 -7.29 -4.47
C TRP A 29 2.39 -6.76 -5.90
N GLU A 30 1.20 -6.45 -6.41
CA GLU A 30 0.98 -5.77 -7.69
C GLU A 30 0.16 -4.50 -7.53
N PHE A 31 0.42 -3.53 -8.39
CA PHE A 31 -0.41 -2.36 -8.51
C PHE A 31 -1.79 -2.73 -9.09
N GLY A 32 -2.79 -1.96 -8.69
CA GLY A 32 -4.03 -1.88 -9.47
C GLY A 32 -3.79 -1.21 -10.83
N PRO A 33 -4.85 -0.92 -11.61
CA PRO A 33 -4.72 -0.22 -12.89
C PRO A 33 -4.24 1.23 -12.76
N LYS A 34 -4.35 1.80 -11.56
CA LYS A 34 -3.87 3.14 -11.22
C LYS A 34 -3.30 3.15 -9.80
N LEU A 35 -2.23 3.90 -9.62
CA LEU A 35 -1.66 4.20 -8.31
C LEU A 35 -1.92 5.67 -7.99
N LYS A 36 -2.60 5.92 -6.87
CA LYS A 36 -2.82 7.26 -6.34
C LYS A 36 -1.93 7.47 -5.12
N LEU A 37 -1.21 8.57 -5.10
CA LEU A 37 -0.24 8.98 -4.09
C LEU A 37 -0.74 10.27 -3.46
N VAL A 38 -0.69 10.35 -2.14
CA VAL A 38 -0.93 11.58 -1.38
C VAL A 38 0.39 11.95 -0.72
N GLN A 39 0.80 13.18 -0.95
CA GLN A 39 2.05 13.73 -0.46
C GLN A 39 1.79 14.56 0.81
N ASN A 40 2.81 14.78 1.64
CA ASN A 40 2.68 15.58 2.87
C ASN A 40 2.51 17.09 2.61
N ASP A 41 2.81 17.56 1.40
CA ASP A 41 2.47 18.89 0.88
C ASP A 41 1.04 18.94 0.28
N GLU A 42 0.24 17.92 0.56
CA GLU A 42 -1.16 17.76 0.16
C GLU A 42 -1.38 17.59 -1.35
N TRP A 43 -0.31 17.43 -2.13
CA TRP A 43 -0.43 17.07 -3.54
C TRP A 43 -0.93 15.64 -3.72
N ALA A 44 -1.84 15.46 -4.67
CA ALA A 44 -2.31 14.15 -5.08
C ALA A 44 -1.77 13.81 -6.47
N VAL A 45 -1.00 12.73 -6.59
CA VAL A 45 -0.46 12.25 -7.86
C VAL A 45 -1.10 10.94 -8.24
N THR A 46 -1.59 10.82 -9.47
CA THR A 46 -2.15 9.58 -10.01
C THR A 46 -1.35 9.16 -11.23
N VAL A 47 -0.87 7.92 -11.25
CA VAL A 47 -0.14 7.33 -12.36
C VAL A 47 -0.84 6.06 -12.85
N ALA A 48 -0.74 5.81 -14.15
CA ALA A 48 -1.16 4.54 -14.74
C ALA A 48 -0.18 3.42 -14.36
N THR A 49 -0.73 2.27 -13.98
CA THR A 49 0.05 1.11 -13.52
C THR A 49 -0.55 -0.18 -14.05
N SER A 50 0.29 -1.20 -14.21
CA SER A 50 -0.16 -2.54 -14.62
C SER A 50 0.77 -3.60 -14.06
N GLY A 51 0.24 -4.55 -13.29
CA GLY A 51 1.05 -5.54 -12.58
C GLY A 51 2.08 -4.85 -11.68
N ARG A 52 3.37 -5.03 -11.98
CA ARG A 52 4.47 -4.36 -11.26
C ARG A 52 5.08 -3.17 -12.01
N ALA A 53 4.54 -2.80 -13.16
CA ALA A 53 5.03 -1.69 -13.96
C ALA A 53 4.26 -0.40 -13.64
N VAL A 54 5.00 0.71 -13.61
CA VAL A 54 4.47 2.07 -13.68
C VAL A 54 4.76 2.58 -15.08
N GLY A 55 3.72 2.96 -15.82
CA GLY A 55 3.86 3.27 -17.23
C GLY A 55 2.64 3.98 -17.79
N GLY A 56 2.86 5.12 -18.43
CA GLY A 56 1.83 5.87 -19.16
C GLY A 56 1.43 7.17 -18.45
N PRO A 57 0.19 7.66 -18.65
CA PRO A 57 -0.18 9.01 -18.25
C PRO A 57 -0.15 9.19 -16.72
N ALA A 58 0.35 10.36 -16.32
CA ALA A 58 0.42 10.82 -14.95
C ALA A 58 -0.29 12.16 -14.79
N VAL A 59 -0.88 12.38 -13.62
CA VAL A 59 -1.58 13.61 -13.28
C VAL A 59 -1.26 14.00 -11.83
N ALA A 60 -0.86 15.24 -11.58
CA ALA A 60 -0.72 15.80 -10.24
C ALA A 60 -1.76 16.90 -10.03
N VAL A 61 -2.45 16.83 -8.90
CA VAL A 61 -3.46 17.79 -8.46
C VAL A 61 -2.91 18.49 -7.20
N PRO A 62 -2.76 19.82 -7.22
CA PRO A 62 -2.43 20.58 -6.01
C PRO A 62 -3.61 20.63 -5.04
N PRO A 63 -3.36 20.92 -3.74
CA PRO A 63 -4.43 21.05 -2.75
C PRO A 63 -5.47 22.11 -3.11
N ASP A 64 -5.06 23.18 -3.80
CA ASP A 64 -5.90 24.35 -4.12
C ASP A 64 -6.82 24.14 -5.35
N GLY A 65 -6.74 22.98 -6.03
CA GLY A 65 -7.65 22.62 -7.11
C GLY A 65 -7.23 23.03 -8.54
N ASP A 66 -6.24 23.92 -8.72
CA ASP A 66 -5.50 24.17 -9.98
C ASP A 66 -4.18 24.92 -9.69
N PRO A 67 -3.04 24.70 -10.39
CA PRO A 67 -2.89 24.06 -11.71
C PRO A 67 -2.55 22.56 -11.70
N LEU A 68 -3.30 21.80 -12.50
CA LEU A 68 -3.06 20.38 -12.80
C LEU A 68 -1.78 20.15 -13.60
N TRP A 69 -0.87 19.31 -13.11
CA TRP A 69 0.28 18.87 -13.92
C TRP A 69 -0.05 17.56 -14.62
N ARG A 70 0.36 17.46 -15.87
CA ARG A 70 0.23 16.25 -16.69
C ARG A 70 1.61 15.80 -17.12
N GLY A 71 1.79 14.51 -17.29
CA GLY A 71 3.07 13.95 -17.68
C GLY A 71 2.97 12.47 -18.00
N THR A 72 4.13 11.85 -18.13
CA THR A 72 4.27 10.40 -18.34
C THR A 72 5.13 9.82 -17.24
N ALA A 73 4.61 8.78 -16.59
CA ALA A 73 5.32 8.01 -15.58
C ALA A 73 6.00 6.79 -16.21
N GLU A 74 7.17 6.43 -15.68
CA GLU A 74 7.92 5.24 -16.07
C GLU A 74 8.67 4.67 -14.86
N GLY A 75 8.60 3.36 -14.69
CA GLY A 75 9.32 2.62 -13.66
C GLY A 75 8.57 1.39 -13.22
N GLY A 76 8.68 1.02 -11.94
CA GLY A 76 8.00 -0.16 -11.44
C GLY A 76 8.36 -0.54 -10.02
N SER A 77 8.01 -1.77 -9.66
CA SER A 77 8.31 -2.40 -8.39
C SER A 77 8.96 -3.76 -8.59
N ASP A 78 9.90 -4.09 -7.71
CA ASP A 78 10.46 -5.44 -7.59
C ASP A 78 9.64 -6.36 -6.65
N GLY A 79 8.57 -5.84 -6.04
CA GLY A 79 7.72 -6.52 -5.05
C GLY A 79 7.98 -6.11 -3.60
N ASN A 80 9.12 -5.46 -3.32
CA ASN A 80 9.49 -4.99 -1.98
C ASN A 80 9.64 -3.47 -1.95
N THR A 81 10.18 -2.92 -3.03
CA THR A 81 10.39 -1.48 -3.24
C THR A 81 9.71 -1.04 -4.52
N VAL A 82 9.52 0.26 -4.63
CA VAL A 82 9.02 0.90 -5.84
C VAL A 82 9.93 2.05 -6.21
N ALA A 83 10.22 2.18 -7.49
CA ALA A 83 10.96 3.30 -8.04
C ALA A 83 10.38 3.68 -9.41
N PHE A 84 9.96 4.92 -9.56
CA PHE A 84 9.51 5.46 -10.84
C PHE A 84 9.82 6.95 -10.96
N GLY A 85 9.97 7.40 -12.21
CA GLY A 85 10.04 8.81 -12.56
C GLY A 85 8.75 9.27 -13.21
N ILE A 86 8.45 10.56 -13.10
CA ILE A 86 7.42 11.23 -13.89
C ILE A 86 8.08 12.40 -14.61
N GLY A 87 8.07 12.35 -15.93
CA GLY A 87 8.38 13.49 -16.79
C GLY A 87 7.12 14.31 -17.00
N TRP A 88 7.07 15.51 -16.44
CA TRP A 88 5.93 16.42 -16.56
C TRP A 88 6.04 17.26 -17.83
N ASP A 89 4.88 17.63 -18.38
CA ASP A 89 4.78 18.42 -19.61
C ASP A 89 5.37 19.84 -19.46
N ASN A 90 5.55 20.31 -18.22
CA ASN A 90 6.24 21.56 -17.90
C ASN A 90 7.78 21.45 -17.91
N GLY A 91 8.33 20.29 -18.25
CA GLY A 91 9.76 20.02 -18.33
C GLY A 91 10.41 19.59 -17.01
N LEU A 92 9.66 19.54 -15.91
CA LEU A 92 10.15 19.01 -14.64
C LEU A 92 10.16 17.48 -14.67
N VAL A 93 11.12 16.88 -13.99
CA VAL A 93 11.17 15.43 -13.76
C VAL A 93 11.17 15.19 -12.26
N MET A 94 10.25 14.36 -11.79
CA MET A 94 10.15 13.99 -10.38
C MET A 94 10.39 12.49 -10.22
N HIS A 95 11.23 12.11 -9.26
CA HIS A 95 11.53 10.72 -8.95
C HIS A 95 10.91 10.34 -7.60
N TYR A 96 10.27 9.18 -7.59
CA TYR A 96 9.58 8.62 -6.44
C TYR A 96 10.22 7.29 -6.09
N THR A 97 10.64 7.16 -4.84
CA THR A 97 11.11 5.89 -4.28
C THR A 97 10.31 5.55 -3.04
N GLY A 98 9.97 4.28 -2.87
CA GLY A 98 9.17 3.84 -1.74
C GLY A 98 9.35 2.37 -1.41
N VAL A 99 8.78 1.98 -0.29
CA VAL A 99 8.77 0.63 0.26
C VAL A 99 7.34 0.13 0.36
N ILE A 100 7.17 -1.18 0.17
CA ILE A 100 5.90 -1.87 0.33
C ILE A 100 5.90 -2.52 1.71
N ASP A 101 4.95 -2.13 2.54
CA ASP A 101 4.65 -2.85 3.77
C ASP A 101 4.13 -4.24 3.40
N GLN A 102 4.92 -5.28 3.69
CA GLN A 102 4.61 -6.65 3.31
C GLN A 102 3.40 -7.23 4.05
N ALA A 103 3.03 -6.66 5.20
CA ALA A 103 1.87 -7.11 5.98
C ALA A 103 0.55 -6.51 5.46
N THR A 104 0.59 -5.33 4.83
CA THR A 104 -0.63 -4.61 4.44
C THR A 104 -0.73 -4.29 2.95
N GLY A 105 0.38 -4.40 2.20
CA GLY A 105 0.48 -3.95 0.81
C GLY A 105 0.44 -2.43 0.67
N SER A 106 0.61 -1.68 1.76
CA SER A 106 0.65 -0.22 1.74
C SER A 106 1.98 0.27 1.18
N LEU A 107 1.95 1.28 0.31
CA LEU A 107 3.16 1.92 -0.19
C LEU A 107 3.40 3.24 0.53
N THR A 108 4.61 3.43 1.03
CA THR A 108 5.10 4.72 1.54
C THR A 108 6.45 5.02 0.91
N GLY A 109 6.80 6.29 0.82
CA GLY A 109 8.05 6.66 0.22
C GLY A 109 8.42 8.12 0.40
N GLU A 110 9.53 8.47 -0.22
CA GLU A 110 10.12 9.81 -0.19
C GLU A 110 10.59 10.17 -1.59
N ARG A 111 10.47 11.45 -1.93
CA ARG A 111 11.04 12.06 -3.13
C ARG A 111 12.43 12.64 -2.82
N ALA A 112 13.21 12.92 -3.86
CA ALA A 112 14.56 13.47 -3.70
C ALA A 112 14.62 14.86 -3.00
N ASP A 113 13.50 15.56 -2.91
CA ASP A 113 13.35 16.85 -2.23
C ASP A 113 12.83 16.74 -0.78
N GLY A 114 12.71 15.52 -0.24
CA GLY A 114 12.27 15.26 1.13
C GLY A 114 10.76 15.21 1.32
N VAL A 115 9.98 15.32 0.24
CA VAL A 115 8.51 15.19 0.27
C VAL A 115 8.15 13.72 0.42
N THR A 116 7.51 13.39 1.54
CA THR A 116 7.04 12.03 1.82
C THR A 116 5.68 11.81 1.17
N TRP A 117 5.42 10.57 0.75
CA TRP A 117 4.17 10.22 0.09
C TRP A 117 3.68 8.84 0.52
N GLN A 118 2.37 8.63 0.42
CA GLN A 118 1.72 7.36 0.69
C GLN A 118 0.70 7.04 -0.41
N SER A 119 0.59 5.77 -0.78
CA SER A 119 -0.49 5.32 -1.66
C SER A 119 -1.84 5.42 -0.95
N SER A 120 -2.84 6.02 -1.60
CA SER A 120 -4.22 6.00 -1.09
C SER A 120 -4.89 4.62 -1.21
N ASN A 121 -4.38 3.77 -2.09
CA ASN A 121 -4.90 2.43 -2.33
C ASN A 121 -3.83 1.41 -1.96
N ALA A 122 -4.21 0.34 -1.27
CA ALA A 122 -3.34 -0.80 -1.04
C ALA A 122 -3.09 -1.56 -2.35
N MET A 123 -1.92 -2.19 -2.44
CA MET A 123 -1.58 -3.09 -3.54
C MET A 123 -2.43 -4.37 -3.49
N ARG A 124 -2.51 -5.05 -4.64
CA ARG A 124 -3.16 -6.36 -4.75
C ARG A 124 -2.14 -7.46 -4.49
N CYS A 125 -2.47 -8.40 -3.61
CA CYS A 125 -1.64 -9.57 -3.41
C CYS A 125 -1.83 -10.60 -4.54
N ILE A 126 -0.74 -11.06 -5.17
CA ILE A 126 -0.77 -12.18 -6.11
C ILE A 126 -0.84 -13.49 -5.33
N GLY A 127 -1.82 -14.33 -5.65
CA GLY A 127 -1.97 -15.66 -5.02
C GLY A 127 -2.56 -15.62 -3.61
N GLY A 128 -2.77 -14.44 -3.03
CA GLY A 128 -3.61 -14.27 -1.85
C GLY A 128 -5.07 -14.52 -2.23
N GLN A 129 -5.74 -15.42 -1.50
CA GLN A 129 -7.18 -15.53 -1.64
C GLN A 129 -7.79 -14.16 -1.36
N THR A 130 -8.53 -13.62 -2.32
CA THR A 130 -9.50 -12.57 -2.04
C THR A 130 -10.26 -13.01 -0.80
N SER A 131 -10.13 -12.30 0.31
CA SER A 131 -11.02 -12.45 1.44
C SER A 131 -12.41 -12.05 0.95
N SER A 132 -13.08 -12.99 0.28
CA SER A 132 -14.51 -12.98 0.13
C SER A 132 -15.01 -13.09 1.56
N ALA A 133 -15.32 -11.94 2.16
CA ALA A 133 -16.03 -11.88 3.42
C ALA A 133 -17.31 -12.67 3.21
N ALA A 134 -17.29 -13.94 3.60
CA ALA A 134 -18.49 -14.73 3.72
C ALA A 134 -19.35 -13.99 4.74
N LEU A 135 -20.49 -13.45 4.29
CA LEU A 135 -21.53 -12.99 5.18
C LEU A 135 -21.78 -14.13 6.19
N PRO A 136 -21.73 -13.88 7.51
CA PRO A 136 -22.27 -14.85 8.45
C PRO A 136 -23.76 -14.94 8.17
N ALA A 137 -24.20 -16.10 7.69
CA ALA A 137 -25.60 -16.45 7.72
C ALA A 137 -26.01 -16.57 9.19
N ALA A 138 -26.92 -15.71 9.63
CA ALA A 138 -27.69 -15.85 10.85
C ALA A 138 -29.18 -15.87 10.48
#